data_AF-A0AAU1EX67-F1
#
_entry.id   AF-A0AAU1EX67-F1
#
_cell.length_a   1.000
_cell.length_b   1.000
_cell.length_c   1.000
_cell.angle_alpha   90.00
_cell.angle_beta   90.00
_cell.angle_gamma   90.00
#
_symmetry.space_group_name_H-M   'P 1'
#
loop_
_entity.id
_entity.type
_entity.pdbx_description
1 polymer ?
#
loop_
_entity_poly.entity_id
_entity_poly.type
_entity_poly.pdbx_seq_one_letter_code
_entity_poly.pdbx_strand_id
1 'polypeptide(L)'
;MFVQVELELGELEVLASALVRMKFDEVEVPEPYFGSPVLSVVHNRILESLIVGSRESGDEGRARRWEEWREWAGREFEREVIISYAASLSMWDGWSRDQQIEILGVYCSPFSVSIEDLEDLRWEVDRNRRPVP
;
A
#
# COMPACT_ATOMS: atom_id res chain seq x y z
N MET A 1 -11.27 -15.04 -25.91
CA MET A 1 -12.04 -15.64 -24.79
C MET A 1 -11.32 -15.24 -23.52
N PHE A 2 -11.84 -14.26 -22.80
CA PHE A 2 -11.28 -13.87 -21.52
C PHE A 2 -11.82 -14.85 -20.47
N VAL A 3 -10.94 -15.42 -19.67
CA VAL A 3 -11.34 -16.21 -18.50
C VAL A 3 -11.55 -15.19 -17.38
N GLN A 4 -12.78 -15.08 -16.89
CA GLN A 4 -13.10 -14.29 -15.71
C GLN A 4 -12.93 -15.20 -14.49
N VAL A 5 -12.10 -14.78 -13.54
CA VAL A 5 -11.97 -15.47 -12.25
C VAL A 5 -12.93 -14.78 -11.30
N GLU A 6 -13.90 -15.52 -10.79
CA GLU A 6 -14.80 -15.07 -9.72
C GLU A 6 -14.21 -15.55 -8.40
N LEU A 7 -14.14 -14.66 -7.41
CA LEU A 7 -13.62 -14.94 -6.08
C LEU A 7 -14.70 -14.65 -5.06
N GLU A 8 -14.87 -15.57 -4.12
CA GLU A 8 -15.71 -15.39 -2.95
C GLU A 8 -15.07 -14.42 -1.95
N LEU A 9 -15.87 -13.82 -1.05
CA LEU A 9 -15.36 -12.85 -0.07
C LEU A 9 -14.19 -13.40 0.76
N GLY A 10 -14.27 -14.67 1.19
CA GLY A 10 -13.17 -15.28 1.94
C GLY A 10 -11.87 -15.44 1.13
N GLU A 11 -11.97 -15.64 -0.19
CA GLU A 11 -10.81 -15.71 -1.07
C GLU A 11 -10.17 -14.32 -1.25
N LEU A 12 -10.99 -13.28 -1.35
CA LEU A 12 -10.53 -11.89 -1.38
C LEU A 12 -9.81 -11.50 -0.07
N GLU A 13 -10.29 -11.95 1.09
CA GLU A 13 -9.64 -11.70 2.40
C GLU A 13 -8.24 -12.34 2.46
N VAL A 14 -8.13 -13.60 2.02
CA VAL A 14 -6.85 -14.32 1.95
C VAL A 14 -5.91 -13.62 0.99
N LEU A 15 -6.40 -13.20 -0.18
CA LEU A 15 -5.59 -12.52 -1.19
C LEU A 15 -5.09 -11.16 -0.69
N ALA A 16 -5.96 -10.32 -0.12
CA ALA A 16 -5.57 -9.03 0.45
C ALA A 16 -4.50 -9.19 1.53
N SER A 17 -4.70 -10.15 2.44
CA SER A 17 -3.73 -10.44 3.51
C SER A 17 -2.40 -10.93 2.95
N ALA A 18 -2.41 -11.82 1.95
CA ALA A 18 -1.20 -12.31 1.30
C ALA A 18 -0.43 -11.19 0.60
N LEU A 19 -1.13 -10.27 -0.07
CA LEU A 19 -0.53 -9.14 -0.78
C LEU A 19 0.17 -8.15 0.16
N VAL A 20 -0.40 -7.87 1.34
CA VAL A 20 0.29 -7.05 2.37
C VAL A 20 1.56 -7.73 2.84
N ARG A 21 1.47 -9.03 3.20
CA ARG A 21 2.63 -9.77 3.69
C ARG A 21 3.74 -9.86 2.65
N MET A 22 3.39 -10.13 1.39
CA MET A 22 4.36 -10.11 0.28
C MET A 22 5.03 -8.74 0.13
N LYS A 23 4.30 -7.66 0.38
CA LYS A 23 4.81 -6.29 0.24
C LYS A 23 5.65 -5.84 1.44
N PHE A 24 5.36 -6.26 2.66
CA PHE A 24 5.99 -5.69 3.86
C PHE A 24 6.75 -6.70 4.74
N ASP A 25 6.41 -7.99 4.70
CA ASP A 25 7.02 -9.00 5.60
C ASP A 25 8.21 -9.75 4.95
N GLU A 26 8.38 -9.68 3.63
CA GLU A 26 9.46 -10.38 2.95
C GLU A 26 10.80 -9.66 3.13
N VAL A 27 11.82 -10.40 3.58
CA VAL A 27 13.19 -9.91 3.85
C VAL A 27 13.81 -9.25 2.62
N GLU A 28 13.42 -9.69 1.43
CA GLU A 28 13.68 -9.04 0.15
C GLU A 28 12.37 -9.05 -0.65
N VAL A 29 11.68 -7.91 -0.72
CA VAL A 29 10.49 -7.80 -1.57
C VAL A 29 10.94 -7.90 -3.02
N PRO A 30 10.51 -8.92 -3.79
CA PRO A 30 10.98 -9.05 -5.16
C PRO A 30 10.52 -7.82 -5.97
N GLU A 31 11.43 -7.19 -6.71
CA GLU A 31 10.98 -6.29 -7.77
C GLU A 31 10.16 -7.09 -8.78
N PRO A 32 9.01 -6.56 -9.25
CA PRO A 32 8.60 -5.16 -9.20
C PRO A 32 7.59 -4.81 -8.08
N TYR A 33 7.33 -5.68 -7.11
CA TYR A 33 6.08 -5.64 -6.34
C TYR A 33 5.94 -4.45 -5.38
N PHE A 34 6.98 -4.09 -4.63
CA PHE A 34 6.88 -3.02 -3.62
C PHE A 34 6.42 -1.68 -4.21
N GLY A 35 6.99 -1.32 -5.37
CA GLY A 35 6.72 -0.07 -6.06
C GLY A 35 5.78 -0.16 -7.25
N SER A 36 5.12 -1.30 -7.48
CA SER A 36 4.27 -1.48 -8.66
C SER A 36 2.97 -0.68 -8.54
N PRO A 37 2.73 0.31 -9.43
CA PRO A 37 1.45 1.02 -9.46
C PRO A 37 0.29 0.08 -9.82
N VAL A 38 0.55 -0.94 -10.63
CA VAL A 38 -0.44 -1.96 -11.02
C VAL A 38 -0.85 -2.78 -9.80
N LEU A 39 0.11 -3.21 -8.97
CA LEU A 39 -0.19 -3.93 -7.74
C LEU A 39 -1.02 -3.07 -6.79
N SER A 40 -0.64 -1.80 -6.62
CA SER A 40 -1.41 -0.85 -5.81
C SER A 40 -2.87 -0.74 -6.26
N VAL A 41 -3.12 -0.60 -7.56
CA VAL A 41 -4.48 -0.53 -8.11
C VAL A 41 -5.26 -1.82 -7.88
N VAL A 42 -4.63 -2.98 -8.14
CA VAL A 42 -5.27 -4.29 -7.95
C VAL A 42 -5.61 -4.53 -6.48
N HIS A 43 -4.69 -4.20 -5.56
CA HIS A 43 -4.91 -4.40 -4.13
C HIS A 43 -6.05 -3.52 -3.60
N ASN A 44 -6.11 -2.25 -4.01
CA ASN A 44 -7.22 -1.37 -3.66
C ASN A 44 -8.56 -1.91 -4.17
N ARG A 45 -8.61 -2.42 -5.42
CA ARG A 45 -9.82 -3.03 -5.99
C ARG A 45 -10.27 -4.25 -5.21
N ILE A 46 -9.35 -5.14 -4.81
CA ILE A 46 -9.68 -6.32 -4.00
C ILE A 46 -10.36 -5.91 -2.69
N LEU A 47 -9.79 -4.93 -1.98
CA LEU A 47 -10.37 -4.46 -0.73
C LEU A 47 -11.71 -3.76 -0.92
N GLU A 48 -11.86 -2.98 -1.99
CA GLU A 48 -13.13 -2.34 -2.28
C GLU A 48 -14.22 -3.36 -2.63
N SER A 49 -13.90 -4.38 -3.44
CA SER A 49 -14.82 -5.50 -3.71
C SER A 49 -15.20 -6.25 -2.44
N LEU A 50 -14.24 -6.46 -1.53
CA LEU A 50 -14.47 -7.11 -0.26
C LEU A 50 -15.42 -6.29 0.64
N ILE A 51 -15.22 -4.98 0.72
CA ILE A 51 -16.04 -4.08 1.54
C ILE A 51 -17.45 -3.94 0.96
N VAL A 52 -17.56 -3.71 -0.35
CA VAL A 52 -18.85 -3.61 -1.05
C VAL A 52 -19.62 -4.93 -0.94
N GLY A 53 -18.99 -6.06 -1.27
CA GLY A 53 -19.65 -7.36 -1.19
C GLY A 53 -20.03 -7.76 0.24
N SER A 54 -19.25 -7.34 1.25
CA SER A 54 -19.63 -7.51 2.67
C SER A 54 -20.94 -6.77 2.97
N ARG A 55 -21.08 -5.51 2.54
CA ARG A 55 -22.32 -4.73 2.72
C ARG A 55 -23.49 -5.33 1.97
N GLU A 56 -23.29 -5.75 0.73
CA GLU A 56 -24.33 -6.38 -0.09
C GLU A 56 -24.82 -7.69 0.50
N SER A 57 -23.97 -8.43 1.21
CA SER A 57 -24.35 -9.62 1.98
C SER A 57 -25.01 -9.33 3.33
N GLY A 58 -25.08 -8.06 3.74
CA GLY A 58 -25.62 -7.62 5.04
C GLY A 58 -24.64 -7.71 6.21
N ASP A 59 -23.37 -8.03 5.97
CA ASP A 59 -22.31 -8.14 6.99
C ASP A 59 -21.57 -6.79 7.17
N GLU A 60 -22.28 -5.81 7.74
CA GLU A 60 -21.73 -4.47 8.04
C GLU A 60 -20.54 -4.53 9.01
N GLY A 61 -20.48 -5.54 9.87
CA GLY A 61 -19.36 -5.75 10.78
C GLY A 61 -18.07 -6.08 10.02
N ARG A 62 -18.15 -6.94 9.01
CA ARG A 62 -17.01 -7.28 8.15
C ARG A 62 -16.55 -6.09 7.31
N ALA A 63 -17.49 -5.35 6.71
CA ALA A 63 -17.17 -4.16 5.93
C ALA A 63 -16.35 -3.16 6.77
N ARG A 64 -16.83 -2.84 7.98
CA ARG A 64 -16.17 -1.90 8.88
C ARG A 64 -14.78 -2.34 9.31
N ARG A 65 -14.60 -3.63 9.63
CA ARG A 65 -13.26 -4.17 9.98
C ARG A 65 -12.24 -3.92 8.88
N TRP A 66 -12.64 -4.07 7.62
CA TRP A 66 -11.75 -3.83 6.48
C TRP A 66 -11.53 -2.34 6.19
N GLU A 67 -12.50 -1.49 6.51
CA GLU A 67 -12.31 -0.03 6.48
C GLU A 67 -11.33 0.44 7.54
N GLU A 68 -11.52 0.02 8.79
CA GLU A 68 -10.62 0.28 9.91
C GLU A 68 -9.23 -0.28 9.63
N TRP A 69 -9.14 -1.50 9.06
CA TRP A 69 -7.86 -2.08 8.68
C TRP A 69 -7.13 -1.24 7.61
N ARG A 70 -7.82 -0.50 6.74
CA ARG A 70 -7.15 0.38 5.76
C ARG A 70 -6.60 1.65 6.40
N GLU A 71 -6.93 1.97 7.64
CA GLU A 71 -6.43 3.19 8.27
C GLU A 71 -4.90 3.19 8.35
N TRP A 72 -4.31 4.34 8.05
CA TRP A 72 -2.87 4.56 8.11
C TRP A 72 -2.35 4.72 9.53
N ALA A 73 -3.21 5.15 10.46
CA ALA A 73 -2.86 5.25 11.87
C ALA A 73 -2.47 3.87 12.43
N GLY A 74 -1.33 3.77 13.13
CA GLY A 74 -0.84 2.51 13.70
C GLY A 74 -0.09 1.59 12.71
N ARG A 75 0.40 2.15 11.59
CA ARG A 75 1.21 1.46 10.57
C ARG A 75 2.70 1.74 10.70
N GLU A 76 3.25 1.74 11.91
CA GLU A 76 4.64 2.13 12.17
C GLU A 76 5.63 1.21 11.44
N PHE A 77 5.35 -0.10 11.40
CA PHE A 77 6.20 -1.06 10.69
C PHE A 77 6.22 -0.79 9.19
N GLU A 78 5.06 -0.70 8.55
CA GLU A 78 4.96 -0.44 7.10
C GLU A 78 5.57 0.91 6.73
N ARG A 79 5.39 1.92 7.59
CA ARG A 79 6.02 3.23 7.47
C ARG A 79 7.55 3.14 7.46
N GLU A 80 8.15 2.41 8.39
CA GLU A 80 9.60 2.20 8.44
C GLU A 80 10.12 1.50 7.17
N VAL A 81 9.41 0.47 6.71
CA VAL A 81 9.76 -0.25 5.47
C VAL A 81 9.73 0.70 4.26
N ILE A 82 8.68 1.52 4.13
CA ILE A 82 8.54 2.48 3.03
C ILE A 82 9.65 3.53 3.07
N ILE A 83 9.95 4.07 4.27
CA ILE A 83 11.03 5.07 4.43
C ILE A 83 12.37 4.45 4.02
N SER A 84 12.68 3.26 4.53
CA SER A 84 13.92 2.55 4.22
C SER A 84 14.07 2.32 2.71
N TYR A 85 13.01 1.82 2.07
CA TYR A 85 12.99 1.58 0.63
C TYR A 85 13.18 2.88 -0.15
N ALA A 86 12.35 3.91 0.09
CA ALA A 86 12.43 5.18 -0.64
C ALA A 86 13.77 5.89 -0.43
N ALA A 87 14.33 5.84 0.78
CA ALA A 87 15.64 6.42 1.11
C ALA A 87 16.79 5.68 0.39
N SER A 88 16.61 4.43 -0.02
CA SER A 88 17.60 3.67 -0.80
C SER A 88 17.60 4.01 -2.29
N LEU A 89 16.53 4.64 -2.81
CA LEU A 89 16.40 4.95 -4.24
C LEU A 89 17.38 6.05 -4.65
N SER A 90 18.24 5.74 -5.61
CA SER A 90 19.22 6.70 -6.15
C SER A 90 18.58 7.87 -6.90
N MET A 91 17.40 7.67 -7.46
CA MET A 91 16.68 8.67 -8.26
C MET A 91 15.79 9.62 -7.45
N TRP A 92 15.63 9.40 -6.13
CA TRP A 92 14.73 10.17 -5.28
C TRP A 92 14.98 11.68 -5.34
N ASP A 93 16.25 12.10 -5.28
CA ASP A 93 16.63 13.53 -5.29
C ASP A 93 16.44 14.18 -6.67
N GLY A 94 16.29 13.36 -7.72
CA GLY A 94 15.98 13.81 -9.08
C GLY A 94 14.49 13.97 -9.35
N TRP A 95 13.63 13.49 -8.45
CA TRP A 95 12.19 13.63 -8.56
C TRP A 95 11.69 14.97 -8.04
N SER A 96 10.66 15.51 -8.68
CA SER A 96 9.93 16.64 -8.12
C SER A 96 9.21 16.23 -6.84
N ARG A 97 8.86 17.20 -5.99
CA ARG A 97 8.03 16.96 -4.81
C ARG A 97 6.75 16.18 -5.16
N ASP A 98 6.06 16.58 -6.23
CA ASP A 98 4.81 15.93 -6.62
C ASP A 98 5.03 14.48 -7.04
N GLN A 99 6.14 14.17 -7.74
CA GLN A 99 6.52 12.80 -8.08
C GLN A 99 6.86 11.95 -6.85
N GLN A 100 7.56 12.54 -5.87
CA GLN A 100 7.86 11.88 -4.60
C GLN A 100 6.58 11.57 -3.81
N ILE A 101 5.62 12.50 -3.78
CA ILE A 101 4.33 12.29 -3.12
C ILE A 101 3.50 11.22 -3.85
N GLU A 102 3.44 11.28 -5.18
CA GLU A 102 2.72 10.30 -5.99
C GLU A 102 3.23 8.87 -5.75
N ILE A 103 4.55 8.68 -5.77
CA ILE A 103 5.13 7.35 -5.58
C ILE A 103 5.00 6.85 -4.14
N LEU A 104 5.08 7.74 -3.14
CA LEU A 104 4.78 7.37 -1.76
C LEU A 104 3.34 6.90 -1.61
N GLY A 105 2.38 7.51 -2.32
CA GLY A 105 1.00 7.01 -2.39
C GLY A 105 0.91 5.57 -2.91
N VAL A 106 1.73 5.21 -3.91
CA VAL A 106 1.84 3.83 -4.39
C VAL A 106 2.43 2.90 -3.32
N TYR A 107 3.46 3.35 -2.62
CA TYR A 107 4.12 2.56 -1.57
C TYR A 107 3.23 2.37 -0.35
N CYS A 108 2.40 3.34 0.01
CA CYS A 108 1.45 3.23 1.11
C CYS A 108 0.21 2.38 0.80
N SER A 109 -0.08 2.10 -0.47
CA SER A 109 -1.19 1.23 -0.83
C SER A 109 -1.06 -0.16 -0.17
N PRO A 110 -2.13 -0.73 0.39
CA PRO A 110 -3.53 -0.33 0.21
C PRO A 110 -4.11 0.55 1.33
N PHE A 111 -3.26 1.18 2.14
CA PHE A 111 -3.71 2.00 3.26
C PHE A 111 -4.22 3.37 2.78
N SER A 112 -5.21 3.89 3.50
CA SER A 112 -5.80 5.21 3.29
C SER A 112 -4.92 6.27 3.95
N VAL A 113 -4.05 6.89 3.15
CA VAL A 113 -3.09 7.89 3.63
C VAL A 113 -3.52 9.29 3.18
N SER A 114 -3.50 10.26 4.10
CA SER A 114 -3.80 11.65 3.77
C SER A 114 -2.64 12.32 3.03
N ILE A 115 -2.91 13.48 2.43
CA ILE A 115 -1.84 14.27 1.80
C ILE A 115 -0.85 14.79 2.84
N GLU A 116 -1.31 15.15 4.05
CA GLU A 116 -0.44 15.55 5.14
C GLU A 116 0.49 14.41 5.58
N ASP A 117 -0.03 13.19 5.72
CA ASP A 117 0.76 12.02 6.07
C ASP A 117 1.82 11.70 5.01
N LEU A 118 1.49 11.86 3.72
CA LEU A 118 2.44 11.67 2.62
C LEU A 118 3.56 12.71 2.65
N GLU A 119 3.25 13.96 2.98
CA GLU A 119 4.27 15.00 3.17
C GLU A 119 5.19 14.69 4.35
N ASP A 120 4.62 14.29 5.49
CA ASP A 120 5.40 13.89 6.65
C ASP A 120 6.31 12.71 6.33
N LEU A 121 5.80 11.72 5.59
CA LEU A 121 6.59 10.59 5.11
C LEU A 121 7.73 11.02 4.18
N ARG A 122 7.45 11.95 3.24
CA ARG A 122 8.47 12.53 2.35
C ARG A 122 9.58 13.21 3.12
N TRP A 123 9.23 14.01 4.14
CA TRP A 123 10.19 14.65 5.03
C TRP A 123 11.04 13.63 5.79
N GLU A 124 10.46 12.53 6.23
CA GLU A 124 11.20 11.46 6.91
C GLU A 124 12.13 10.70 5.98
N VAL A 125 11.74 10.46 4.72
CA VAL A 125 12.64 9.93 3.71
C VAL A 125 13.85 10.86 3.55
N ASP A 126 13.61 12.17 3.32
CA ASP A 126 14.68 13.16 3.15
C ASP A 126 15.65 13.18 4.35
N ARG A 127 15.14 13.04 5.58
CA ARG A 127 15.95 13.00 6.81
C ARG A 127 16.78 11.73 6.97
N ASN A 128 16.29 10.60 6.48
CA ASN A 128 16.97 9.30 6.59
C ASN A 128 17.96 9.04 5.44
N ARG A 129 17.91 9.86 4.39
CA ARG A 129 18.90 9.83 3.32
C ARG A 129 20.24 10.35 3.83
N ARG A 130 21.28 9.54 3.68
CA ARG A 130 22.66 10.02 3.84
C ARG A 130 23.02 10.84 2.58
N PRO A 131 23.74 11.96 2.71
CA PRO A 131 24.25 12.66 1.54
C PRO A 131 25.08 11.68 0.70
N VAL A 132 24.70 11.53 -0.57
CA VAL A 132 25.50 10.79 -1.54
C VAL A 132 26.81 11.57 -1.71
N PRO A 133 27.98 10.98 -1.46
CA PRO A 133 29.26 11.65 -1.62
C PRO A 133 29.55 12.06 -3.07
#